data_AF-A0A7I4Y6U2-F1
#
_entry.id   AF-A0A7I4Y6U2-F1
#
_cell.length_a   1.000
_cell.length_b   1.000
_cell.length_c   1.000
_cell.angle_alpha   90.00
_cell.angle_beta   90.00
_cell.angle_gamma   90.00
#
_symmetry.space_group_name_H-M   'P 1'
#
loop_
_entity.id
_entity.type
_entity.pdbx_description
1 polymer ?
#
loop_
_entity_poly.entity_id
_entity_poly.type
_entity_poly.pdbx_seq_one_letter_code
_entity_poly.pdbx_strand_id
1 'polypeptide(L)'
;MTTISACKANLTKALTALESVKGKVPASFLGPVHPQQSGGDLDAIQATIQNHVMQISVAFRTVKGGRQAFLNFLKTSENQEADSHAYVAYMKEARVDDIMASTEGILKILHSRLSEIDARVEVNRLTVQ
;
A
#
# COMPACT_ATOMS: atom_id res chain seq x y z
N MET A 1 -11.35 -27.05 -7.72
CA MET A 1 -10.35 -27.07 -6.64
C MET A 1 -9.40 -25.91 -6.83
N THR A 2 -9.18 -25.10 -5.79
CA THR A 2 -8.08 -24.13 -5.78
C THR A 2 -6.77 -24.90 -5.69
N THR A 3 -5.76 -24.50 -6.46
CA THR A 3 -4.43 -25.13 -6.44
C THR A 3 -3.39 -24.17 -5.90
N ILE A 4 -2.24 -24.68 -5.46
CA ILE A 4 -1.11 -23.85 -5.06
C ILE A 4 -0.69 -22.86 -6.16
N SER A 5 -0.70 -23.31 -7.42
CA SER A 5 -0.39 -22.46 -8.58
C SER A 5 -1.40 -21.34 -8.76
N ALA A 6 -2.70 -21.60 -8.52
CA ALA A 6 -3.73 -20.57 -8.56
C ALA A 6 -3.56 -19.54 -7.42
N CYS A 7 -3.23 -19.99 -6.20
CA CYS A 7 -2.91 -19.10 -5.09
C CYS A 7 -1.70 -18.20 -5.38
N LYS A 8 -0.63 -18.78 -5.94
CA LYS A 8 0.56 -18.03 -6.39
C LYS A 8 0.21 -16.99 -7.45
N ALA A 9 -0.49 -17.39 -8.51
CA ALA A 9 -0.88 -16.49 -9.59
C ALA A 9 -1.74 -15.30 -9.09
N ASN A 10 -2.70 -15.58 -8.21
CA ASN A 10 -3.55 -14.55 -7.63
C ASN A 10 -2.77 -13.58 -6.74
N LEU A 11 -1.87 -14.08 -5.88
CA LEU A 11 -1.06 -13.21 -5.03
C LEU A 11 -0.06 -12.39 -5.86
N THR A 12 0.56 -12.99 -6.89
CA THR A 12 1.45 -12.27 -7.81
C THR A 12 0.70 -11.14 -8.50
N LYS A 13 -0.50 -11.39 -9.01
CA LYS A 13 -1.33 -10.34 -9.63
C LYS A 13 -1.64 -9.21 -8.66
N ALA A 14 -1.97 -9.53 -7.40
CA ALA A 14 -2.22 -8.53 -6.37
C ALA A 14 -0.96 -7.70 -6.03
N LEU A 15 0.21 -8.34 -5.96
CA LEU A 15 1.50 -7.68 -5.73
C LEU A 15 1.88 -6.75 -6.88
N THR A 16 1.74 -7.20 -8.12
CA THR A 16 1.99 -6.36 -9.31
C THR A 16 1.07 -5.14 -9.34
N ALA A 17 -0.22 -5.32 -9.00
CA ALA A 17 -1.15 -4.20 -8.90
C ALA A 17 -0.74 -3.21 -7.80
N LEU A 18 -0.32 -3.71 -6.63
CA LEU A 18 0.16 -2.88 -5.53
C LEU A 18 1.40 -2.08 -5.92
N GLU A 19 2.43 -2.73 -6.47
CA GLU A 19 3.65 -2.05 -6.92
C GLU A 19 3.35 -1.01 -8.01
N SER A 20 2.41 -1.30 -8.92
CA SER A 20 1.99 -0.35 -9.96
C SER A 20 1.33 0.90 -9.36
N VAL A 21 0.44 0.75 -8.37
CA VAL A 21 -0.18 1.90 -7.70
C VAL A 21 0.84 2.66 -6.85
N LYS A 22 1.72 1.95 -6.14
CA LYS A 22 2.78 2.53 -5.32
C LYS A 22 3.77 3.34 -6.16
N GLY A 23 4.16 2.84 -7.34
CA GLY A 23 5.06 3.52 -8.27
C GLY A 23 4.48 4.80 -8.90
N LYS A 24 3.17 5.04 -8.76
CA LYS A 24 2.51 6.28 -9.21
C LYS A 24 2.55 7.39 -8.17
N VAL A 25 3.03 7.13 -6.94
CA VAL A 25 3.14 8.16 -5.91
C VAL A 25 4.29 9.10 -6.26
N PRO A 26 4.05 10.40 -6.46
CA PRO A 26 5.11 11.37 -6.70
C PRO A 26 6.08 11.45 -5.52
N ALA A 27 7.38 11.50 -5.81
CA ALA A 27 8.42 11.64 -4.78
C ALA A 27 8.27 12.92 -3.94
N SER A 28 7.66 13.97 -4.51
CA SER A 28 7.34 15.22 -3.81
C SER A 28 6.39 15.04 -2.62
N PHE A 29 5.57 13.98 -2.61
CA PHE A 29 4.68 13.66 -1.49
C PHE A 29 5.35 12.81 -0.41
N LEU A 30 6.56 12.32 -0.66
CA LEU A 30 7.35 11.55 0.29
C LEU A 30 8.32 12.43 1.10
N GLY A 31 8.42 13.71 0.76
CA GLY A 31 9.22 14.72 1.47
C GLY A 31 8.39 15.69 2.33
N PRO A 32 9.04 16.66 3.01
CA PRO A 32 8.38 17.65 3.89
C PRO A 32 7.58 18.73 3.13
N VAL A 33 6.56 19.33 3.75
CA VAL A 33 5.74 20.38 3.10
C VAL A 33 6.57 21.65 2.92
N HIS A 34 6.56 22.20 1.70
CA HIS A 34 7.34 23.40 1.42
C HIS A 34 6.65 24.64 2.00
N PRO A 35 7.39 25.59 2.63
CA PRO A 35 6.81 26.77 3.26
C PRO A 35 6.07 27.72 2.29
N GLN A 36 6.34 27.62 0.99
CA GLN A 36 5.85 28.56 -0.03
C GLN A 36 4.52 28.14 -0.68
N GLN A 37 3.89 27.04 -0.24
CA GLN A 37 2.64 26.55 -0.84
C GLN A 37 1.46 27.40 -0.37
N SER A 38 0.67 27.91 -1.32
CA SER A 38 -0.51 28.71 -1.03
C SER A 38 -1.69 27.84 -0.58
N GLY A 39 -2.70 28.42 0.08
CA GLY A 39 -3.87 27.67 0.58
C GLY A 39 -4.60 26.86 -0.50
N GLY A 40 -4.82 27.44 -1.68
CA GLY A 40 -5.47 26.73 -2.80
C GLY A 40 -4.62 25.58 -3.38
N ASP A 41 -3.29 25.68 -3.29
CA ASP A 41 -2.40 24.57 -3.68
C ASP A 41 -2.44 23.43 -2.66
N LEU A 42 -2.60 23.74 -1.38
CA LEU A 42 -2.66 22.76 -0.29
C LEU A 42 -3.89 21.85 -0.41
N ASP A 43 -5.06 22.40 -0.74
CA ASP A 43 -6.30 21.61 -0.92
C ASP A 43 -6.17 20.62 -2.09
N ALA A 44 -5.62 21.06 -3.23
CA ALA A 44 -5.40 20.19 -4.39
C ALA A 44 -4.38 19.07 -4.08
N ILE A 45 -3.32 19.40 -3.34
CA ILE A 45 -2.33 18.42 -2.88
C ILE A 45 -2.96 17.43 -1.92
N GLN A 46 -3.77 17.90 -0.97
CA GLN A 46 -4.47 17.06 0.00
C GLN A 46 -5.36 16.03 -0.71
N ALA A 47 -6.21 16.48 -1.63
CA ALA A 47 -7.08 15.61 -2.43
C ALA A 47 -6.27 14.56 -3.22
N THR A 48 -5.15 14.96 -3.82
CA THR A 48 -4.28 14.05 -4.56
C THR A 48 -3.67 12.99 -3.66
N ILE A 49 -3.16 13.38 -2.48
CA ILE A 49 -2.57 12.45 -1.52
C ILE A 49 -3.64 11.49 -0.95
N GLN A 50 -4.84 11.98 -0.63
CA GLN A 50 -5.96 11.15 -0.18
C GLN A 50 -6.31 10.08 -1.23
N ASN A 51 -6.35 10.44 -2.52
CA ASN A 51 -6.58 9.49 -3.59
C ASN A 51 -5.48 8.42 -3.65
N HIS A 52 -4.21 8.78 -3.53
CA HIS A 52 -3.12 7.80 -3.46
C HIS A 52 -3.22 6.87 -2.24
N VAL A 53 -3.49 7.43 -1.05
CA VAL A 53 -3.70 6.65 0.19
C VAL A 53 -4.83 5.64 -0.01
N MET A 54 -5.95 6.06 -0.60
CA MET A 54 -7.08 5.19 -0.88
C MET A 54 -6.69 4.06 -1.82
N GLN A 55 -6.08 4.37 -2.96
CA GLN A 55 -5.70 3.38 -3.97
C GLN A 55 -4.69 2.36 -3.42
N ILE A 56 -3.65 2.82 -2.72
CA ILE A 56 -2.64 1.95 -2.09
C ILE A 56 -3.32 1.08 -1.02
N SER A 57 -4.18 1.66 -0.18
CA SER A 57 -4.87 0.92 0.88
C SER A 57 -5.80 -0.17 0.34
N VAL A 58 -6.45 0.06 -0.81
CA VAL A 58 -7.26 -0.97 -1.50
C VAL A 58 -6.36 -2.08 -2.03
N ALA A 59 -5.31 -1.75 -2.79
CA ALA A 59 -4.39 -2.75 -3.33
C ALA A 59 -3.69 -3.56 -2.22
N PHE A 60 -3.30 -2.90 -1.13
CA PHE A 60 -2.66 -3.53 0.00
C PHE A 60 -3.59 -4.50 0.74
N ARG A 61 -4.87 -4.14 0.90
CA ARG A 61 -5.90 -5.06 1.42
C ARG A 61 -6.08 -6.27 0.51
N THR A 62 -6.06 -6.10 -0.81
CA THR A 62 -6.13 -7.22 -1.76
C THR A 62 -4.94 -8.18 -1.60
N VAL A 63 -3.72 -7.67 -1.39
CA VAL A 63 -2.54 -8.51 -1.09
C VAL A 63 -2.72 -9.26 0.24
N LYS A 64 -3.15 -8.58 1.31
CA LYS A 64 -3.45 -9.22 2.61
C LYS A 64 -4.50 -10.32 2.48
N GLY A 65 -5.57 -10.06 1.74
CA GLY A 65 -6.63 -11.04 1.44
C GLY A 65 -6.11 -12.23 0.63
N GLY A 66 -5.29 -11.98 -0.40
CA GLY A 66 -4.67 -13.02 -1.22
C GLY A 66 -3.73 -13.92 -0.40
N ARG A 67 -2.90 -13.34 0.46
CA ARG A 67 -2.03 -14.08 1.40
C ARG A 67 -2.87 -14.93 2.36
N GLN A 68 -3.94 -14.37 2.93
CA GLN A 68 -4.82 -15.11 3.84
C GLN A 68 -5.53 -16.27 3.12
N ALA A 69 -6.01 -16.06 1.90
CA ALA A 69 -6.61 -17.11 1.09
C ALA A 69 -5.61 -18.24 0.79
N PHE A 70 -4.35 -17.90 0.51
CA PHE A 70 -3.28 -18.88 0.35
C PHE A 70 -3.07 -19.69 1.63
N LEU A 71 -2.93 -19.03 2.79
CA LEU A 71 -2.79 -19.71 4.08
C LEU A 71 -3.99 -20.62 4.39
N ASN A 72 -5.21 -20.21 4.02
CA ASN A 72 -6.40 -21.04 4.19
C ASN A 72 -6.39 -22.27 3.28
N PHE A 73 -5.91 -22.14 2.03
CA PHE A 73 -5.72 -23.28 1.13
C PHE A 73 -4.73 -24.30 1.70
N LEU A 74 -3.60 -23.85 2.28
CA LEU A 74 -2.60 -24.75 2.85
C LEU A 74 -3.17 -25.64 3.98
N LYS A 75 -4.12 -25.11 4.76
CA LYS A 75 -4.77 -25.86 5.85
C LYS A 75 -5.64 -27.02 5.34
N THR A 76 -6.09 -26.96 4.10
CA THR A 76 -6.98 -27.96 3.48
C THR A 76 -6.28 -28.71 2.35
N SER A 77 -4.96 -28.56 2.19
CA SER A 77 -4.20 -29.25 1.14
C SER A 77 -3.98 -30.71 1.50
N GLU A 78 -4.16 -31.58 0.51
CA GLU A 78 -3.84 -33.01 0.61
C GLU A 78 -2.32 -33.27 0.72
N ASN A 79 -1.48 -32.33 0.26
CA ASN A 79 -0.03 -32.40 0.35
C ASN A 79 0.53 -31.16 1.08
N GLN A 80 0.14 -31.01 2.34
CA GLN A 80 0.43 -29.85 3.15
C GLN A 80 1.94 -29.54 3.26
N GLU A 81 2.80 -30.56 3.35
CA GLU A 81 4.25 -30.37 3.47
C GLU A 81 4.85 -29.76 2.20
N ALA A 82 4.61 -30.37 1.03
CA ALA A 82 5.12 -29.87 -0.24
C ALA A 82 4.56 -28.48 -0.55
N ASP A 83 3.26 -28.27 -0.30
CA ASP A 83 2.62 -26.98 -0.56
C ASP A 83 3.09 -25.88 0.40
N SER A 84 3.37 -26.21 1.66
CA SER A 84 3.94 -25.26 2.62
C SER A 84 5.36 -24.85 2.22
N HIS A 85 6.18 -25.82 1.79
CA HIS A 85 7.52 -25.52 1.28
C HIS A 85 7.46 -24.63 0.03
N ALA A 86 6.56 -24.94 -0.90
CA ALA A 86 6.36 -24.16 -2.11
C ALA A 86 5.77 -22.76 -1.83
N TYR A 87 4.98 -22.59 -0.77
CA TYR A 87 4.53 -21.29 -0.27
C TYR A 87 5.69 -20.48 0.30
N VAL A 88 6.49 -21.04 1.21
CA VAL A 88 7.63 -20.34 1.82
C VAL A 88 8.65 -19.91 0.76
N ALA A 89 8.97 -20.79 -0.18
CA ALA A 89 9.86 -20.48 -1.30
C ALA A 89 9.33 -19.29 -2.12
N TYR A 90 8.03 -19.30 -2.45
CA TYR A 90 7.40 -18.22 -3.19
C TYR A 90 7.35 -16.90 -2.41
N MET A 91 7.01 -16.92 -1.12
CA MET A 91 6.96 -15.71 -0.30
C MET A 91 8.30 -14.99 -0.25
N LYS A 92 9.40 -15.77 -0.20
CA LYS A 92 10.77 -15.28 -0.27
C LYS A 92 11.11 -14.76 -1.67
N GLU A 93 10.85 -15.54 -2.72
CA GLU A 93 11.15 -15.19 -4.11
C GLU A 93 10.42 -13.92 -4.56
N ALA A 94 9.12 -13.83 -4.28
CA ALA A 94 8.29 -12.67 -4.59
C ALA A 94 8.48 -11.51 -3.62
N ARG A 95 9.35 -11.65 -2.60
CA ARG A 95 9.67 -10.63 -1.60
C ARG A 95 8.43 -10.01 -0.95
N VAL A 96 7.47 -10.86 -0.60
CA VAL A 96 6.13 -10.40 -0.19
C VAL A 96 6.21 -9.56 1.09
N ASP A 97 6.99 -10.01 2.08
CA ASP A 97 7.12 -9.28 3.35
C ASP A 97 7.83 -7.92 3.15
N ASP A 98 8.85 -7.84 2.29
CA ASP A 98 9.52 -6.56 1.95
C ASP A 98 8.55 -5.57 1.29
N ILE A 99 7.78 -6.03 0.30
CA ILE A 99 6.79 -5.22 -0.41
C ILE A 99 5.74 -4.71 0.57
N MET A 100 5.25 -5.58 1.45
CA MET A 100 4.26 -5.20 2.45
C MET A 100 4.82 -4.18 3.43
N ALA A 101 6.03 -4.38 3.97
CA ALA A 101 6.67 -3.46 4.89
C ALA A 101 6.95 -2.08 4.25
N SER A 102 7.47 -2.07 3.01
CA SER A 102 7.69 -0.85 2.23
C SER A 102 6.38 -0.08 1.99
N THR A 103 5.30 -0.80 1.68
CA THR A 103 3.97 -0.20 1.46
C THR A 103 3.44 0.44 2.75
N GLU A 104 3.57 -0.23 3.90
CA GLU A 104 3.19 0.34 5.19
C GLU A 104 4.00 1.60 5.52
N GLY A 105 5.30 1.61 5.20
CA GLY A 105 6.15 2.80 5.33
C GLY A 105 5.63 3.98 4.51
N ILE A 106 5.29 3.76 3.24
CA ILE A 106 4.74 4.80 2.36
C ILE A 106 3.39 5.31 2.88
N LEU A 107 2.49 4.42 3.29
CA LEU A 107 1.21 4.84 3.87
C LEU A 107 1.39 5.71 5.11
N LYS A 108 2.34 5.37 5.99
CA LYS A 108 2.67 6.20 7.17
C LYS A 108 3.16 7.59 6.76
N ILE A 109 4.04 7.67 5.76
CA ILE A 109 4.55 8.95 5.25
C ILE A 109 3.40 9.80 4.68
N LEU A 110 2.55 9.21 3.83
CA LEU A 110 1.42 9.92 3.23
C LEU A 110 0.40 10.39 4.27
N HIS A 111 0.12 9.59 5.30
CA HIS A 111 -0.74 10.01 6.40
C HIS A 111 -0.13 11.15 7.23
N SER A 112 1.17 11.08 7.51
CA SER A 112 1.88 12.18 8.18
C SER A 112 1.82 13.45 7.34
N ARG A 113 1.92 13.32 6.01
CA ARG A 113 1.85 14.43 5.07
C ARG A 113 0.47 15.08 5.04
N LEU A 114 -0.61 14.29 5.06
CA LEU A 114 -1.97 14.80 5.19
C LEU A 114 -2.14 15.59 6.48
N SER A 115 -1.66 15.05 7.61
CA SER A 115 -1.71 15.74 8.91
C SER A 115 -0.97 17.09 8.88
N GLU A 116 0.20 17.17 8.24
CA GLU A 116 0.95 18.42 8.10
C GLU A 116 0.19 19.45 7.23
N ILE A 117 -0.46 19.01 6.16
CA ILE A 117 -1.27 19.87 5.30
C ILE A 117 -2.49 20.39 6.07
N ASP A 118 -3.21 19.52 6.77
CA ASP A 118 -4.38 19.89 7.57
C ASP A 118 -4.03 20.97 8.61
N ALA A 119 -2.89 20.79 9.30
CA ALA A 119 -2.38 21.77 10.26
C ALA A 119 -2.07 23.14 9.61
N ARG A 120 -1.50 23.15 8.40
CA ARG A 120 -1.17 24.39 7.67
C ARG A 120 -2.41 25.10 7.13
N VAL A 121 -3.39 24.35 6.62
CA VAL A 121 -4.67 24.90 6.18
C VAL A 121 -5.35 25.60 7.36
N GLU A 122 -5.35 24.97 8.55
CA GLU A 122 -5.95 25.58 9.74
C GLU A 122 -5.19 26.84 10.20
N VAL A 123 -3.85 26.83 10.18
CA VAL A 123 -3.06 28.04 10.49
C VAL A 123 -3.37 29.18 9.51
N ASN A 124 -3.43 28.90 8.21
CA ASN A 124 -3.76 29.91 7.19
C ASN A 124 -5.19 30.47 7.38
N ARG A 125 -6.13 29.63 7.82
CA ARG A 125 -7.49 30.07 8.13
C ARG A 125 -7.53 31.03 9.32
N LEU A 126 -6.70 30.80 10.33
CA LEU A 126 -6.63 31.61 11.55
C LEU A 126 -5.86 32.93 11.36
N THR A 127 -4.88 32.98 10.44
CA THR A 127 -4.06 34.18 10.19
C THR A 127 -4.70 35.17 9.20
N VAL A 128 -5.72 34.75 8.45
CA VAL A 128 -6.46 35.57 7.47
C VAL A 128 -7.75 36.18 8.07
N GLN A 129 -8.07 35.88 9.35
CA GLN A 129 -9.13 36.53 10.13
C GLN A 129 -8.61 37.75 10.90
#